data_AF-A0A8J4E5H1-F1
#
_entry.id   AF-A0A8J4E5H1-F1
#
_cell.length_a   1.000
_cell.length_b   1.000
_cell.length_c   1.000
_cell.angle_alpha   90.00
_cell.angle_beta   90.00
_cell.angle_gamma   90.00
#
_symmetry.space_group_name_H-M   'P 1'
#
loop_
_entity.id
_entity.type
_entity.pdbx_description
1 polymer ?
#
loop_
_entity_poly.entity_id
_entity_poly.type
_entity_poly.pdbx_seq_one_letter_code
_entity_poly.pdbx_strand_id
1 'polypeptide(L)'
;MLYELPDGPEIHVVGPDDEAVWTALGVAAGDRRAVIIGAPAAPGQATVIVGTVADFAAWLDPVTGRIPAAQPTGGVGDEPTVVGVDADPPPVAELVTLPHTGIQVPDPTLRVSSLRQLPTPDGVAYTATLRQGRTPVGTIHNEGNGGATNYSPVAGSPFGPRELAAFVAASRTADGQPISDENLLEDWVTEFEHDKEVTAAVRLGRSPLRLRSPLSVVDTFYDEHFDDVYFTARHLTAAKVNTAADRAALTAELLRIPIEAGQWWQLWTGQQWEDLTPPPSRQPGSRQ
;
A
#
# COMPACT_ATOMS: atom_id res chain seq x y z
N MET A 1 2.21 29.00 -13.03
CA MET A 1 0.94 29.51 -12.48
C MET A 1 0.73 28.68 -11.22
N LEU A 2 1.03 29.22 -10.04
CA LEU A 2 0.86 28.52 -8.76
C LEU A 2 -0.65 28.39 -8.52
N TYR A 3 -1.15 27.15 -8.45
CA TYR A 3 -2.47 26.91 -7.91
C TYR A 3 -2.38 27.18 -6.40
N GLU A 4 -2.97 28.28 -5.95
CA GLU A 4 -3.35 28.39 -4.55
C GLU A 4 -4.43 27.33 -4.32
N LEU A 5 -4.08 26.32 -3.53
CA LEU A 5 -5.09 25.41 -3.01
C LEU A 5 -6.12 26.27 -2.27
N PRO A 6 -7.43 26.03 -2.46
CA PRO A 6 -8.44 26.75 -1.69
C PRO A 6 -8.15 26.57 -0.21
N ASP A 7 -8.35 27.63 0.58
CA ASP A 7 -8.18 27.58 2.03
C ASP A 7 -8.95 26.37 2.59
N GLY A 8 -8.19 25.36 3.01
CA GLY A 8 -8.77 24.18 3.63
C GLY A 8 -9.51 24.56 4.91
N PRO A 9 -10.46 23.74 5.36
CA PRO A 9 -11.11 23.99 6.64
C PRO A 9 -10.06 24.06 7.76
N GLU A 10 -10.17 25.05 8.64
CA GLU A 10 -9.26 25.19 9.77
C GLU A 10 -9.29 23.94 10.67
N ILE A 11 -8.12 23.53 11.15
CA ILE A 11 -7.96 22.40 12.07
C ILE A 11 -7.65 22.95 13.46
N HIS A 12 -8.49 22.62 14.44
CA HIS A 12 -8.36 23.05 15.84
C HIS A 12 -8.16 21.85 16.75
N VAL A 13 -7.17 21.91 17.64
CA VAL A 13 -6.95 20.90 18.69
C VAL A 13 -7.43 21.45 20.02
N VAL A 14 -8.41 20.79 20.61
CA VAL A 14 -9.10 21.23 21.82
C VAL A 14 -8.63 20.41 23.01
N GLY A 15 -8.12 21.12 24.02
CA GLY A 15 -7.71 20.57 25.31
C GLY A 15 -8.88 20.17 26.20
N PRO A 16 -8.65 19.41 27.29
CA PRO A 16 -9.68 18.98 28.23
C PRO A 16 -10.21 20.16 29.04
N ASP A 17 -9.42 21.24 29.13
CA ASP A 17 -9.72 22.46 29.87
C ASP A 17 -10.68 23.41 29.12
N ASP A 18 -11.02 23.13 27.86
CA ASP A 18 -11.97 23.92 27.07
C ASP A 18 -13.42 23.47 27.32
N GLU A 19 -13.91 23.81 28.52
CA GLU A 19 -15.25 23.39 28.98
C GLU A 19 -16.38 23.81 28.04
N ALA A 20 -16.22 24.94 27.33
CA ALA A 20 -17.23 25.45 26.41
C ALA A 20 -17.41 24.52 25.20
N VAL A 21 -16.31 24.09 24.60
CA VAL A 21 -16.36 23.14 23.47
C VAL A 21 -16.87 21.78 23.93
N TRP A 22 -16.40 21.24 25.06
CA TRP A 22 -16.88 19.95 25.57
C TRP A 22 -18.36 19.94 25.94
N THR A 23 -18.86 21.05 26.50
CA THR A 23 -20.29 21.24 26.76
C THR A 23 -21.09 21.25 25.47
N ALA A 24 -20.61 21.96 24.44
CA ALA A 24 -21.26 22.00 23.13
C ALA A 24 -21.24 20.64 22.41
N LEU A 25 -20.21 19.81 22.64
CA LEU A 25 -20.13 18.43 22.15
C LEU A 25 -21.04 17.46 22.92
N GLY A 26 -21.47 17.81 24.14
CA GLY A 26 -22.23 16.91 25.01
C GLY A 26 -21.42 15.71 25.51
N VAL A 27 -20.09 15.83 25.55
CA VAL A 27 -19.15 14.78 25.96
C VAL A 27 -18.32 15.27 27.13
N ALA A 28 -18.16 14.45 28.18
CA ALA A 28 -17.26 14.78 29.28
C ALA A 28 -15.80 14.75 28.81
N ALA A 29 -15.06 15.82 29.09
CA ALA A 29 -13.67 16.00 28.65
C ALA A 29 -12.73 14.93 29.21
N GLY A 30 -12.67 14.76 30.53
CA GLY A 30 -11.74 13.83 31.17
C GLY A 30 -10.29 14.09 30.76
N ASP A 31 -9.59 13.05 30.29
CA ASP A 31 -8.24 13.11 29.73
C ASP A 31 -8.21 13.25 28.20
N ARG A 32 -9.37 13.46 27.57
CA ARG A 32 -9.53 13.47 26.13
C ARG A 32 -9.09 14.79 25.51
N ARG A 33 -8.88 14.74 24.20
CA ARG A 33 -8.69 15.87 23.29
C ARG A 33 -9.73 15.75 22.19
N ALA A 34 -10.04 16.86 21.53
CA ALA A 34 -10.81 16.83 20.30
C ALA A 34 -10.00 17.46 19.16
N VAL A 35 -10.06 16.87 17.96
CA VAL A 35 -9.60 17.48 16.71
C VAL A 35 -10.85 17.89 15.95
N ILE A 36 -10.99 19.20 15.71
CA ILE A 36 -12.12 19.80 15.01
C ILE A 36 -11.64 20.30 13.66
N ILE A 37 -12.25 19.80 12.57
CA ILE A 37 -12.00 20.25 11.21
C ILE A 37 -13.21 21.07 10.79
N GLY A 38 -13.05 22.40 10.72
CA GLY A 38 -14.11 23.39 10.55
C GLY A 38 -14.19 24.39 11.71
N ALA A 39 -15.29 25.15 11.79
CA ALA A 39 -15.43 26.23 12.77
C ALA A 39 -15.70 25.70 14.20
N PRO A 40 -14.81 25.94 15.18
CA PRO A 40 -14.94 25.39 16.54
C PRO A 40 -16.12 25.98 17.32
N ALA A 41 -16.58 27.18 16.93
CA ALA A 41 -17.76 27.82 17.52
C ALA A 41 -19.09 27.13 17.14
N ALA A 42 -19.08 26.24 16.15
CA ALA A 42 -20.25 25.49 15.68
C ALA A 42 -19.90 24.01 15.50
N PRO A 43 -19.60 23.27 16.58
CA PRO A 43 -19.09 21.90 16.48
C PRO A 43 -20.09 20.93 15.83
N GLY A 44 -21.39 21.23 15.86
CA GLY A 44 -22.42 20.47 15.13
C GLY A 44 -22.35 20.60 13.60
N GLN A 45 -21.53 21.51 13.07
CA GLN A 45 -21.24 21.68 11.63
C GLN A 45 -19.81 21.29 11.26
N ALA A 46 -19.01 20.86 12.23
CA ALA A 46 -17.62 20.47 12.03
C ALA A 46 -17.47 18.94 12.07
N THR A 47 -16.37 18.44 11.49
CA THR A 47 -15.96 17.06 11.76
C THR A 47 -15.18 17.05 13.06
N VAL A 48 -15.62 16.24 14.03
CA VAL A 48 -15.03 16.18 15.36
C VAL A 48 -14.54 14.76 15.63
N ILE A 49 -13.25 14.62 15.92
CA ILE A 49 -12.63 13.38 16.37
C ILE A 49 -12.30 13.57 17.85
N VAL A 50 -12.77 12.66 18.71
CA VAL A 50 -12.55 12.71 20.17
C VAL A 50 -11.78 11.46 20.58
N GLY A 51 -10.74 11.64 21.39
CA GLY A 51 -9.94 10.53 21.90
C GLY A 51 -8.95 10.99 22.96
N THR A 52 -8.29 10.06 23.62
CA THR A 52 -7.11 10.36 24.43
C THR A 52 -5.92 10.68 23.53
N VAL A 53 -4.84 11.23 24.10
CA VAL A 53 -3.58 11.41 23.35
C VAL A 53 -3.07 10.07 22.81
N ALA A 54 -3.27 8.97 23.53
CA ALA A 54 -2.91 7.63 23.07
C ALA A 54 -3.76 7.17 21.88
N ASP A 55 -5.06 7.50 21.86
CA ASP A 55 -5.94 7.18 20.72
C ASP A 55 -5.53 7.98 19.48
N PHE A 56 -5.21 9.26 19.63
CA PHE A 56 -4.71 10.08 18.52
C PHE A 56 -3.33 9.62 18.05
N ALA A 57 -2.43 9.25 18.96
CA ALA A 57 -1.15 8.68 18.60
C ALA A 57 -1.36 7.41 17.77
N ALA A 58 -2.18 6.46 18.24
CA ALA A 58 -2.48 5.23 17.51
C ALA A 58 -3.16 5.47 16.14
N TRP A 59 -3.96 6.53 16.01
CA TRP A 59 -4.63 6.91 14.77
C TRP A 59 -3.71 7.67 13.79
N LEU A 60 -2.77 8.47 14.28
CA LEU A 60 -1.83 9.28 13.48
C LEU A 60 -0.51 8.57 13.18
N ASP A 61 -0.13 7.54 13.94
CA ASP A 61 1.10 6.76 13.77
C ASP A 61 1.26 6.13 12.37
N PRO A 62 0.20 5.65 11.68
CA PRO A 62 0.36 5.21 10.31
C PRO A 62 0.39 6.35 9.27
N VAL A 63 0.06 7.60 9.62
CA VAL A 63 -0.20 8.68 8.63
C VAL A 63 0.93 9.71 8.52
N THR A 64 1.80 9.93 9.51
CA THR A 64 2.72 11.09 9.44
C THR A 64 4.18 10.93 9.87
N GLY A 65 4.64 9.78 10.40
CA GLY A 65 6.07 9.60 10.66
C GLY A 65 6.74 10.80 11.38
N ARG A 66 6.36 11.02 12.66
CA ARG A 66 6.87 12.02 13.65
C ARG A 66 6.14 13.37 13.73
N ILE A 67 5.72 13.71 14.96
CA ILE A 67 5.39 15.07 15.40
C ILE A 67 6.61 15.63 16.17
N PRO A 68 7.11 16.86 15.89
CA PRO A 68 8.11 17.50 16.75
C PRO A 68 7.48 17.92 18.07
N ALA A 69 8.14 17.59 19.18
CA ALA A 69 7.70 18.00 20.51
C ALA A 69 7.62 19.54 20.59
N ALA A 70 6.43 20.05 20.92
CA ALA A 70 6.26 21.44 21.33
C ALA A 70 7.02 21.65 22.65
N GLN A 71 7.94 22.63 22.68
CA GLN A 71 8.59 23.06 23.91
C GLN A 71 7.55 23.66 24.88
N PRO A 72 7.43 23.14 26.12
CA PRO A 72 6.67 23.84 27.15
C PRO A 72 7.48 25.02 27.67
N THR A 73 6.93 26.22 27.53
CA THR A 73 7.37 27.38 28.30
C THR A 73 6.87 27.25 29.74
N GLY A 74 7.79 26.97 30.66
CA GLY A 74 7.72 27.45 32.04
C GLY A 74 6.91 26.61 33.03
N GLY A 75 7.64 25.86 33.87
CA GLY A 75 7.13 25.28 35.10
C GLY A 75 8.13 24.29 35.69
N VAL A 76 8.90 24.72 36.69
CA VAL A 76 9.76 23.83 37.49
C VAL A 76 8.84 22.99 38.39
N GLY A 77 8.41 21.85 37.87
CA GLY A 77 7.74 20.78 38.60
C GLY A 77 8.33 19.46 38.13
N ASP A 78 8.48 18.50 39.05
CA ASP A 78 9.22 17.25 38.87
C ASP A 78 9.07 16.63 37.47
N GLU A 79 10.23 16.35 36.88
CA GLU A 79 10.40 15.78 35.55
C GLU A 79 9.59 14.47 35.43
N PRO A 80 8.57 14.40 34.56
CA PRO A 80 7.88 13.14 34.32
C PRO A 80 8.89 12.18 33.71
N THR A 81 9.23 11.13 34.47
CA THR A 81 10.00 10.01 33.95
C THR A 81 9.15 9.36 32.87
N VAL A 82 9.49 9.62 31.61
CA VAL A 82 8.99 8.86 30.47
C VAL A 82 9.47 7.43 30.70
N VAL A 83 8.57 6.58 31.19
CA VAL A 83 8.77 5.13 31.15
C VAL A 83 8.70 4.77 29.67
N GLY A 84 9.86 4.84 29.02
CA GLY A 84 10.06 4.19 27.75
C GLY A 84 9.68 2.73 27.97
N VAL A 85 8.58 2.31 27.36
CA VAL A 85 8.31 0.89 27.23
C VAL A 85 9.36 0.40 26.25
N ASP A 86 10.57 0.10 26.75
CA ASP A 86 11.57 -0.77 26.12
C ASP A 86 10.97 -2.18 26.04
N ALA A 87 9.78 -2.31 25.44
CA ALA A 87 9.36 -3.58 24.93
C ALA A 87 10.30 -3.84 23.76
N ASP A 88 11.18 -4.82 23.96
CA ASP A 88 11.93 -5.45 22.87
C ASP A 88 10.98 -5.55 21.67
N PRO A 89 11.35 -5.02 20.49
CA PRO A 89 10.52 -5.15 19.31
C PRO A 89 10.19 -6.63 19.18
N PRO A 90 8.90 -6.98 19.02
CA PRO A 90 8.51 -8.39 18.90
C PRO A 90 9.41 -9.04 17.86
N PRO A 91 9.88 -10.28 18.10
CA PRO A 91 10.82 -10.95 17.21
C PRO A 91 10.31 -10.81 15.78
N VAL A 92 11.16 -10.29 14.89
CA VAL A 92 10.83 -10.02 13.50
C VAL A 92 10.30 -11.32 12.92
N ALA A 93 8.99 -11.38 12.66
CA ALA A 93 8.38 -12.54 12.05
C ALA A 93 9.08 -12.80 10.72
N GLU A 94 9.40 -14.05 10.42
CA GLU A 94 9.97 -14.44 9.14
C GLU A 94 8.98 -14.05 8.03
N LEU A 95 9.36 -13.09 7.20
CA LEU A 95 8.51 -12.62 6.10
C LEU A 95 8.55 -13.60 4.94
N VAL A 96 7.39 -13.76 4.29
CA VAL A 96 7.24 -14.64 3.12
C VAL A 96 7.11 -13.77 1.86
N THR A 97 7.97 -14.02 0.88
CA THR A 97 7.92 -13.36 -0.42
C THR A 97 6.79 -13.94 -1.27
N LEU A 98 5.89 -13.08 -1.77
CA LEU A 98 4.85 -13.47 -2.71
C LEU A 98 5.47 -13.70 -4.10
N PRO A 99 5.14 -14.81 -4.78
CA PRO A 99 5.85 -15.26 -5.97
C PRO A 99 5.80 -14.30 -7.16
N HIS A 100 4.69 -13.58 -7.36
CA HIS A 100 4.49 -12.83 -8.60
C HIS A 100 4.81 -11.34 -8.47
N THR A 101 4.49 -10.72 -7.34
CA THR A 101 4.82 -9.32 -7.06
C THR A 101 6.17 -9.15 -6.36
N GLY A 102 6.63 -10.15 -5.62
CA GLY A 102 7.88 -10.09 -4.85
C GLY A 102 7.75 -9.33 -3.53
N ILE A 103 6.58 -8.81 -3.16
CA ILE A 103 6.37 -8.22 -1.83
C ILE A 103 6.56 -9.26 -0.73
N GLN A 104 6.94 -8.81 0.45
CA GLN A 104 7.18 -9.66 1.60
C GLN A 104 6.09 -9.41 2.64
N VAL A 105 5.41 -10.47 3.07
CA VAL A 105 4.27 -10.38 4.00
C VAL A 105 4.46 -11.27 5.22
N PRO A 106 3.91 -10.91 6.39
CA PRO A 106 4.06 -11.70 7.62
C PRO A 106 3.21 -13.00 7.63
N ASP A 107 2.11 -13.08 6.87
CA ASP A 107 1.27 -14.28 6.79
C ASP A 107 0.78 -14.51 5.34
N PRO A 108 1.30 -15.54 4.63
CA PRO A 108 0.92 -15.83 3.25
C PRO A 108 -0.46 -16.48 3.12
N THR A 109 -1.13 -16.82 4.24
CA THR A 109 -2.49 -17.36 4.20
C THR A 109 -3.53 -16.29 3.89
N LEU A 110 -3.18 -15.02 4.10
CA LEU A 110 -3.97 -13.85 3.73
C LEU A 110 -3.77 -13.54 2.24
N ARG A 111 -4.82 -13.72 1.43
CA ARG A 111 -4.75 -13.57 -0.02
C ARG A 111 -6.09 -13.19 -0.65
N VAL A 112 -6.04 -12.56 -1.82
CA VAL A 112 -7.22 -12.36 -2.66
C VAL A 112 -7.67 -13.72 -3.20
N SER A 113 -8.99 -13.92 -3.22
CA SER A 113 -9.62 -15.19 -3.61
C SER A 113 -10.59 -15.07 -4.78
N SER A 114 -11.03 -13.84 -5.08
CA SER A 114 -11.82 -13.51 -6.25
C SER A 114 -11.63 -12.05 -6.58
N LEU A 115 -11.66 -11.72 -7.88
CA LEU A 115 -11.56 -10.37 -8.41
C LEU A 115 -12.67 -10.16 -9.45
N ARG A 116 -13.33 -9.01 -9.36
CA ARG A 116 -14.25 -8.49 -10.38
C ARG A 116 -13.73 -7.13 -10.81
N GLN A 117 -13.65 -6.92 -12.12
CA GLN A 117 -13.19 -5.67 -12.71
C GLN A 117 -14.24 -5.13 -13.67
N LEU A 118 -14.29 -3.80 -13.76
CA LEU A 118 -15.14 -3.04 -14.66
C LEU A 118 -14.31 -1.90 -15.24
N PRO A 119 -14.01 -1.91 -16.55
CA PRO A 119 -13.37 -0.78 -17.21
C PRO A 119 -14.23 0.48 -17.07
N THR A 120 -13.61 1.59 -16.73
CA THR A 120 -14.19 2.93 -16.66
C THR A 120 -13.48 3.84 -17.66
N PRO A 121 -13.98 5.07 -17.91
CA PRO A 121 -13.26 6.03 -18.74
C PRO A 121 -11.87 6.40 -18.21
N ASP A 122 -11.71 6.40 -16.89
CA ASP A 122 -10.53 6.92 -16.18
C ASP A 122 -9.62 5.81 -15.61
N GLY A 123 -9.98 4.53 -15.80
CA GLY A 123 -9.21 3.41 -15.25
C GLY A 123 -9.98 2.09 -15.19
N VAL A 124 -9.73 1.33 -14.13
CA VAL A 124 -10.39 0.04 -13.88
C VAL A 124 -10.94 0.04 -12.47
N ALA A 125 -12.27 0.09 -12.35
CA ALA A 125 -12.93 -0.15 -11.08
C ALA A 125 -12.85 -1.64 -10.75
N TYR A 126 -12.64 -1.98 -9.48
CA TYR A 126 -12.60 -3.38 -9.10
C TYR A 126 -13.08 -3.64 -7.68
N THR A 127 -13.41 -4.91 -7.44
CA THR A 127 -13.73 -5.44 -6.12
C THR A 127 -13.09 -6.81 -5.99
N ALA A 128 -12.31 -7.01 -4.91
CA ALA A 128 -11.60 -8.24 -4.64
C ALA A 128 -11.91 -8.76 -3.23
N THR A 129 -12.15 -10.06 -3.08
CA THR A 129 -12.42 -10.67 -1.76
C THR A 129 -11.12 -11.16 -1.14
N LEU A 130 -10.76 -10.58 0.01
CA LEU A 130 -9.61 -10.99 0.82
C LEU A 130 -10.02 -12.12 1.76
N ARG A 131 -9.21 -13.17 1.84
CA ARG A 131 -9.41 -14.33 2.72
C ARG A 131 -8.15 -14.63 3.52
N GLN A 132 -8.33 -15.03 4.77
CA GLN A 132 -7.30 -15.70 5.55
C GLN A 132 -7.60 -17.20 5.57
N GLY A 133 -6.78 -17.98 4.86
CA GLY A 133 -7.02 -19.41 4.67
C GLY A 133 -8.32 -19.68 3.90
N ARG A 134 -9.38 -20.10 4.60
CA ARG A 134 -10.73 -20.35 4.02
C ARG A 134 -11.76 -19.28 4.40
N THR A 135 -11.42 -18.39 5.32
CA THR A 135 -12.36 -17.42 5.90
C THR A 135 -12.26 -16.08 5.17
N PRO A 136 -13.36 -15.57 4.57
CA PRO A 136 -13.42 -14.18 4.09
C PRO A 136 -13.22 -13.21 5.24
N VAL A 137 -12.29 -12.28 5.07
CA VAL A 137 -11.98 -11.28 6.11
C VAL A 137 -12.39 -9.87 5.71
N GLY A 138 -12.47 -9.59 4.40
CA GLY A 138 -12.88 -8.29 3.89
C GLY A 138 -12.85 -8.21 2.37
N THR A 139 -13.00 -6.99 1.88
CA THR A 139 -13.08 -6.66 0.46
C THR A 139 -12.13 -5.50 0.17
N ILE A 140 -11.30 -5.66 -0.87
CA ILE A 140 -10.50 -4.60 -1.47
C ILE A 140 -11.32 -3.99 -2.61
N HIS A 141 -11.36 -2.69 -2.76
CA HIS A 141 -12.05 -2.03 -3.86
C HIS A 141 -11.35 -0.75 -4.32
N ASN A 142 -11.50 -0.45 -5.60
CA ASN A 142 -11.10 0.81 -6.21
C ASN A 142 -12.21 1.25 -7.18
N GLU A 143 -12.50 2.54 -7.24
CA GLU A 143 -13.59 3.10 -8.05
C GLU A 143 -13.22 3.30 -9.53
N GLY A 144 -11.94 3.13 -9.90
CA GLY A 144 -11.45 3.27 -11.26
C GLY A 144 -11.45 4.71 -11.76
N ASN A 145 -11.43 5.69 -10.87
CA ASN A 145 -11.43 7.13 -11.16
C ASN A 145 -10.14 7.82 -10.70
N GLY A 146 -9.04 7.06 -10.58
CA GLY A 146 -7.78 7.54 -10.00
C GLY A 146 -7.82 7.72 -8.47
N GLY A 147 -8.91 7.33 -7.82
CA GLY A 147 -9.01 7.31 -6.36
C GLY A 147 -8.24 6.16 -5.72
N ALA A 148 -8.10 6.24 -4.39
CA ALA A 148 -7.30 5.30 -3.64
C ALA A 148 -7.91 3.88 -3.61
N THR A 149 -7.03 2.88 -3.49
CA THR A 149 -7.45 1.50 -3.22
C THR A 149 -7.81 1.34 -1.74
N ASN A 150 -9.04 0.88 -1.45
CA ASN A 150 -9.60 0.83 -0.10
C ASN A 150 -9.91 -0.59 0.37
N TYR A 151 -9.84 -0.82 1.69
CA TYR A 151 -10.23 -2.07 2.34
C TYR A 151 -11.48 -1.90 3.22
N SER A 152 -12.39 -2.87 3.16
CA SER A 152 -13.58 -2.94 4.02
C SER A 152 -13.70 -4.33 4.66
N PRO A 153 -13.58 -4.45 6.00
CA PRO A 153 -13.66 -5.74 6.68
C PRO A 153 -15.09 -6.32 6.63
N VAL A 154 -15.19 -7.64 6.63
CA VAL A 154 -16.47 -8.33 6.88
C VAL A 154 -16.89 -8.06 8.33
N ALA A 155 -18.19 -7.85 8.56
CA ALA A 155 -18.73 -7.66 9.91
C ALA A 155 -18.35 -8.81 10.85
N GLY A 156 -17.72 -8.48 11.99
CA GLY A 156 -17.26 -9.47 12.96
C GLY A 156 -15.96 -10.20 12.58
N SER A 157 -15.31 -9.83 11.48
CA SER A 157 -13.97 -10.31 11.15
C SER A 157 -12.97 -9.86 12.21
N PRO A 158 -12.08 -10.74 12.70
CA PRO A 158 -10.98 -10.33 13.57
C PRO A 158 -9.90 -9.54 12.83
N PHE A 159 -9.93 -9.52 11.49
CA PHE A 159 -8.98 -8.77 10.65
C PHE A 159 -9.62 -7.45 10.22
N GLY A 160 -9.67 -6.50 11.15
CA GLY A 160 -10.20 -5.16 10.96
C GLY A 160 -9.14 -4.15 10.52
N PRO A 161 -9.44 -2.84 10.59
CA PRO A 161 -8.50 -1.79 10.20
C PRO A 161 -7.19 -1.80 11.01
N ARG A 162 -7.27 -2.12 12.31
CA ARG A 162 -6.10 -2.22 13.19
C ARG A 162 -5.17 -3.35 12.77
N GLU A 163 -5.73 -4.52 12.46
CA GLU A 163 -4.98 -5.67 12.03
C GLU A 163 -4.39 -5.48 10.63
N LEU A 164 -5.11 -4.81 9.72
CA LEU A 164 -4.56 -4.39 8.44
C LEU A 164 -3.36 -3.45 8.63
N ALA A 165 -3.48 -2.41 9.47
CA ALA A 165 -2.37 -1.49 9.73
C ALA A 165 -1.14 -2.21 10.30
N ALA A 166 -1.33 -3.13 11.25
CA ALA A 166 -0.25 -3.94 11.78
C ALA A 166 0.38 -4.86 10.71
N PHE A 167 -0.44 -5.44 9.82
CA PHE A 167 0.01 -6.26 8.71
C PHE A 167 0.84 -5.44 7.71
N VAL A 168 0.38 -4.24 7.34
CA VAL A 168 1.08 -3.29 6.46
C VAL A 168 2.43 -2.91 7.08
N ALA A 169 2.44 -2.52 8.36
CA ALA A 169 3.67 -2.14 9.06
C ALA A 169 4.73 -3.26 9.12
N ALA A 170 4.30 -4.52 9.11
CA ALA A 170 5.19 -5.68 9.05
C ALA A 170 5.60 -6.07 7.62
N SER A 171 4.88 -5.63 6.60
CA SER A 171 5.12 -5.99 5.20
C SER A 171 6.20 -5.12 4.56
N ARG A 172 6.84 -5.63 3.50
CA ARG A 172 7.88 -4.91 2.77
C ARG A 172 7.68 -5.03 1.27
N THR A 173 8.15 -4.02 0.54
CA THR A 173 8.34 -4.08 -0.91
C THR A 173 9.40 -5.13 -1.28
N ALA A 174 9.54 -5.44 -2.58
CA ALA A 174 10.51 -6.43 -3.05
C ALA A 174 11.97 -6.10 -2.72
N ASP A 175 12.31 -4.82 -2.55
CA ASP A 175 13.61 -4.31 -2.15
C ASP A 175 13.75 -4.07 -0.63
N GLY A 176 12.75 -4.49 0.15
CA GLY A 176 12.80 -4.48 1.61
C GLY A 176 12.40 -3.15 2.27
N GLN A 177 11.82 -2.20 1.53
CA GLN A 177 11.31 -0.95 2.07
C GLN A 177 9.93 -1.13 2.72
N PRO A 178 9.53 -0.27 3.67
CA PRO A 178 8.15 -0.20 4.12
C PRO A 178 7.19 -0.01 2.95
N ILE A 179 6.06 -0.71 2.98
CA ILE A 179 5.00 -0.61 1.97
C ILE A 179 3.82 0.19 2.56
N SER A 180 3.17 1.03 1.75
CA SER A 180 1.92 1.69 2.15
C SER A 180 0.75 0.70 2.13
N ASP A 181 -0.36 1.10 2.76
CA ASP A 181 -1.59 0.32 2.72
C ASP A 181 -2.11 0.16 1.30
N GLU A 182 -2.20 1.25 0.54
CA GLU A 182 -2.64 1.28 -0.85
C GLU A 182 -1.79 0.35 -1.72
N ASN A 183 -0.46 0.49 -1.68
CA ASN A 183 0.45 -0.34 -2.47
C ASN A 183 0.32 -1.82 -2.10
N LEU A 184 0.19 -2.16 -0.82
CA LEU A 184 -0.03 -3.54 -0.41
C LEU A 184 -1.34 -4.11 -0.97
N LEU A 185 -2.42 -3.34 -0.92
CA LEU A 185 -3.73 -3.74 -1.41
C LEU A 185 -3.71 -3.95 -2.94
N GLU A 186 -3.03 -3.07 -3.67
CA GLU A 186 -2.85 -3.19 -5.13
C GLU A 186 -1.95 -4.37 -5.51
N ASP A 187 -0.86 -4.59 -4.76
CA ASP A 187 0.02 -5.74 -4.97
C ASP A 187 -0.69 -7.06 -4.71
N TRP A 188 -1.62 -7.14 -3.75
CA TRP A 188 -2.45 -8.34 -3.57
C TRP A 188 -3.41 -8.62 -4.72
N VAL A 189 -3.95 -7.57 -5.34
CA VAL A 189 -4.80 -7.72 -6.54
C VAL A 189 -3.93 -8.18 -7.71
N THR A 190 -2.78 -7.53 -7.91
CA THR A 190 -1.80 -7.87 -8.94
C THR A 190 -1.28 -9.31 -8.80
N GLU A 191 -1.00 -9.75 -7.56
CA GLU A 191 -0.59 -11.12 -7.24
C GLU A 191 -1.66 -12.14 -7.68
N PHE A 192 -2.95 -11.85 -7.44
CA PHE A 192 -4.05 -12.72 -7.82
C PHE A 192 -4.25 -12.80 -9.34
N GLU A 193 -4.09 -11.67 -10.05
CA GLU A 193 -4.17 -11.65 -11.51
C GLU A 193 -3.05 -12.47 -12.14
N HIS A 194 -1.81 -12.24 -11.70
CA HIS A 194 -0.65 -13.00 -12.16
C HIS A 194 -0.80 -14.50 -11.87
N ASP A 195 -1.26 -14.88 -10.67
CA ASP A 195 -1.49 -16.30 -10.31
C ASP A 195 -2.50 -16.96 -11.25
N LYS A 196 -3.58 -16.26 -11.62
CA LYS A 196 -4.58 -16.79 -12.56
C LYS A 196 -3.99 -17.01 -13.95
N GLU A 197 -3.20 -16.08 -14.45
CA GLU A 197 -2.60 -16.18 -15.78
C GLU A 197 -1.51 -17.25 -15.83
N VAL A 198 -0.65 -17.31 -14.82
CA VAL A 198 0.36 -18.35 -14.65
C VAL A 198 -0.30 -19.73 -14.57
N THR A 199 -1.32 -19.88 -13.71
CA THR A 199 -2.08 -21.13 -13.57
C THR A 199 -2.72 -21.55 -14.89
N ALA A 200 -3.32 -20.60 -15.63
CA ALA A 200 -3.93 -20.88 -16.92
C ALA A 200 -2.90 -21.37 -17.95
N ALA A 201 -1.75 -20.71 -18.05
CA ALA A 201 -0.67 -21.09 -18.96
C ALA A 201 -0.07 -22.47 -18.61
N VAL A 202 0.21 -22.71 -17.32
CA VAL A 202 0.75 -23.99 -16.82
C VAL A 202 -0.22 -25.14 -17.10
N ARG A 203 -1.53 -24.94 -16.89
CA ARG A 203 -2.56 -25.93 -17.19
C ARG A 203 -2.61 -26.31 -18.68
N LEU A 204 -2.25 -25.38 -19.56
CA LEU A 204 -2.13 -25.61 -21.00
C LEU A 204 -0.77 -26.21 -21.41
N GLY A 205 0.09 -26.55 -20.44
CA GLY A 205 1.43 -27.07 -20.71
C GLY A 205 2.37 -26.04 -21.34
N ARG A 206 2.11 -24.74 -21.12
CA ARG A 206 2.87 -23.62 -21.69
C ARG A 206 3.69 -22.92 -20.62
N SER A 207 4.72 -22.21 -21.06
CA SER A 207 5.54 -21.35 -20.18
C SER A 207 4.94 -19.94 -20.13
N PRO A 208 4.57 -19.42 -18.94
CA PRO A 208 4.10 -18.05 -18.77
C PRO A 208 5.22 -17.04 -19.00
N LEU A 209 4.90 -15.95 -19.71
CA LEU A 209 5.80 -14.83 -19.96
C LEU A 209 5.12 -13.53 -19.56
N ARG A 210 5.93 -12.57 -19.10
CA ARG A 210 5.47 -11.19 -18.91
C ARG A 210 6.46 -10.18 -19.47
N LEU A 211 5.94 -9.09 -20.01
CA LEU A 211 6.70 -7.90 -20.37
C LEU A 211 6.62 -6.93 -19.21
N ARG A 212 7.77 -6.63 -18.60
CA ARG A 212 7.90 -5.56 -17.61
C ARG A 212 8.13 -4.25 -18.32
N SER A 213 7.47 -3.20 -17.84
CA SER A 213 7.61 -1.84 -18.34
C SER A 213 7.82 -0.90 -17.18
N PRO A 214 8.70 0.11 -17.31
CA PRO A 214 8.74 1.18 -16.33
C PRO A 214 7.36 1.84 -16.31
N LEU A 215 6.93 2.26 -15.12
CA LEU A 215 5.85 3.21 -14.96
C LEU A 215 6.40 4.58 -15.41
N SER A 216 6.72 4.70 -16.71
CA SER A 216 7.23 5.94 -17.27
C SER A 216 6.17 7.00 -17.11
N VAL A 217 6.56 8.10 -16.47
CA VAL A 217 5.80 9.34 -16.23
C VAL A 217 4.89 9.68 -17.42
N VAL A 218 3.66 9.19 -17.41
CA VAL A 218 2.64 9.65 -18.34
C VAL A 218 2.24 11.03 -17.84
N ASP A 219 2.91 12.04 -18.40
CA ASP A 219 2.67 13.48 -18.28
C ASP A 219 2.56 14.08 -16.86
N THR A 220 3.73 14.39 -16.30
CA THR A 220 4.15 15.75 -15.88
C THR A 220 3.40 16.52 -14.77
N PHE A 221 2.51 15.92 -13.95
CA PHE A 221 1.91 16.66 -12.83
C PHE A 221 2.42 16.33 -11.42
N TYR A 222 3.08 15.19 -11.21
CA TYR A 222 3.67 14.83 -9.92
C TYR A 222 5.18 14.65 -10.10
N ASP A 223 5.96 15.51 -9.44
CA ASP A 223 7.44 15.54 -9.46
C ASP A 223 8.07 14.37 -8.66
N GLU A 224 7.27 13.35 -8.36
CA GLU A 224 7.72 12.16 -7.64
C GLU A 224 8.32 11.17 -8.63
N HIS A 225 9.62 10.93 -8.46
CA HIS A 225 10.43 10.10 -9.34
C HIS A 225 10.07 8.62 -9.12
N PHE A 226 9.21 8.06 -9.98
CA PHE A 226 8.90 6.63 -10.03
C PHE A 226 9.98 5.80 -10.77
N ASP A 227 11.25 6.22 -10.69
CA ASP A 227 12.36 5.74 -11.54
C ASP A 227 12.68 4.24 -11.37
N ASP A 228 12.09 3.56 -10.39
CA ASP A 228 12.25 2.12 -10.15
C ASP A 228 10.92 1.35 -10.03
N VAL A 229 9.79 1.98 -10.40
CA VAL A 229 8.49 1.30 -10.39
C VAL A 229 8.20 0.70 -11.75
N TYR A 230 7.90 -0.59 -11.75
CA TYR A 230 7.62 -1.34 -12.96
C TYR A 230 6.29 -2.06 -12.85
N PHE A 231 5.53 -2.10 -13.94
CA PHE A 231 4.29 -2.85 -14.05
C PHE A 231 4.40 -3.92 -15.14
N THR A 232 3.44 -4.83 -15.17
CA THR A 232 3.36 -5.81 -16.25
C THR A 232 2.53 -5.24 -17.40
N ALA A 233 3.20 -4.84 -18.48
CA ALA A 233 2.54 -4.25 -19.65
C ALA A 233 1.86 -5.28 -20.56
N ARG A 234 2.29 -6.54 -20.49
CA ARG A 234 1.73 -7.63 -21.31
C ARG A 234 2.00 -9.00 -20.73
N HIS A 235 1.01 -9.88 -20.81
CA HIS A 235 1.15 -11.31 -20.60
C HIS A 235 1.18 -12.06 -21.93
N LEU A 236 2.08 -13.04 -22.04
CA LEU A 236 2.17 -13.95 -23.18
C LEU A 236 2.40 -15.39 -22.68
N THR A 237 2.33 -16.34 -23.61
CA THR A 237 2.74 -17.72 -23.33
C THR A 237 3.65 -18.23 -24.45
N ALA A 238 4.62 -19.05 -24.09
CA ALA A 238 5.52 -19.72 -25.04
C ALA A 238 5.27 -21.23 -25.06
N ALA A 239 5.90 -21.93 -26.01
CA ALA A 239 6.09 -23.38 -25.85
C ALA A 239 6.83 -23.67 -24.53
N LYS A 240 6.66 -24.88 -23.98
CA LYS A 240 7.27 -25.23 -22.70
C LYS A 240 8.79 -25.13 -22.78
N VAL A 241 9.38 -24.29 -21.93
CA VAL A 241 10.83 -24.10 -21.79
C VAL A 241 11.32 -25.05 -20.70
N ASN A 242 12.11 -26.08 -21.07
CA ASN A 242 12.66 -27.06 -20.10
C ASN A 242 14.18 -27.06 -20.06
N THR A 243 14.82 -26.51 -21.07
CA THR A 243 16.28 -26.55 -21.24
C THR A 243 16.84 -25.16 -21.48
N ALA A 244 18.16 -25.00 -21.27
CA ALA A 244 18.86 -23.76 -21.61
C ALA A 244 18.78 -23.43 -23.11
N ALA A 245 18.73 -24.45 -23.98
CA ALA A 245 18.56 -24.27 -25.43
C ALA A 245 17.17 -23.70 -25.77
N ASP A 246 16.10 -24.21 -25.13
CA ASP A 246 14.75 -23.67 -25.29
C ASP A 246 14.70 -22.20 -24.85
N ARG A 247 15.32 -21.89 -23.71
CA ARG A 247 15.40 -20.53 -23.15
C ARG A 247 16.11 -19.59 -24.11
N ALA A 248 17.26 -20.01 -24.65
CA ALA A 248 18.02 -19.20 -25.62
C ALA A 248 17.26 -18.98 -26.93
N ALA A 249 16.57 -20.01 -27.44
CA ALA A 249 15.74 -19.90 -28.63
C ALA A 249 14.58 -18.93 -28.42
N LEU A 250 13.90 -19.02 -27.27
CA LEU A 250 12.84 -18.10 -26.89
C LEU A 250 13.34 -16.67 -26.73
N THR A 251 14.47 -16.45 -26.04
CA THR A 251 15.08 -15.12 -25.93
C THR A 251 15.37 -14.52 -27.32
N ALA A 252 15.93 -15.32 -28.25
CA ALA A 252 16.19 -14.86 -29.61
C ALA A 252 14.92 -14.52 -30.41
N GLU A 253 13.80 -15.21 -30.14
CA GLU A 253 12.50 -14.86 -30.70
C GLU A 253 11.97 -13.55 -30.13
N LEU A 254 11.96 -13.40 -28.80
CA LEU A 254 11.46 -12.21 -28.11
C LEU A 254 12.24 -10.95 -28.47
N LEU A 255 13.55 -11.04 -28.70
CA LEU A 255 14.38 -9.93 -29.17
C LEU A 255 13.99 -9.39 -30.57
N ARG A 256 13.18 -10.13 -31.33
CA ARG A 256 12.63 -9.65 -32.62
C ARG A 256 11.31 -8.91 -32.47
N ILE A 257 10.69 -8.96 -31.30
CA ILE A 257 9.46 -8.24 -31.01
C ILE A 257 9.85 -6.83 -30.57
N PRO A 258 9.42 -5.77 -31.29
CA PRO A 258 9.66 -4.40 -30.86
C PRO A 258 9.02 -4.15 -29.47
N ILE A 259 9.81 -3.61 -28.56
CA ILE A 259 9.40 -3.16 -27.22
C ILE A 259 9.93 -1.75 -26.98
N GLU A 260 9.33 -1.02 -26.06
CA GLU A 260 9.72 0.36 -25.72
C GLU A 260 10.99 0.40 -24.88
N ALA A 261 11.64 1.56 -24.84
CA ALA A 261 12.85 1.75 -24.04
C ALA A 261 12.55 1.49 -22.56
N GLY A 262 13.41 0.69 -21.91
CA GLY A 262 13.24 0.31 -20.51
C GLY A 262 12.37 -0.95 -20.28
N GLN A 263 11.72 -1.49 -21.31
CA GLN A 263 10.95 -2.73 -21.18
C GLN A 263 11.87 -3.97 -21.25
N TRP A 264 11.46 -5.07 -20.59
CA TRP A 264 12.16 -6.36 -20.70
C TRP A 264 11.22 -7.55 -20.42
N TRP A 265 11.58 -8.72 -20.96
CA TRP A 265 10.82 -9.95 -20.80
C TRP A 265 11.27 -10.76 -19.60
N GLN A 266 10.29 -11.33 -18.90
CA GLN A 266 10.50 -12.33 -17.85
C GLN A 266 9.77 -13.64 -18.16
N LEU A 267 10.36 -14.74 -17.69
CA LEU A 267 9.84 -16.10 -17.75
C LEU A 267 9.50 -16.59 -16.35
N TRP A 268 8.33 -17.20 -16.21
CA TRP A 268 7.99 -17.92 -14.99
C TRP A 268 8.69 -19.28 -14.95
N THR A 269 9.46 -19.54 -13.88
CA THR A 269 10.23 -20.79 -13.71
C THR A 269 9.50 -21.86 -12.92
N GLY A 270 8.26 -21.60 -12.50
CA GLY A 270 7.49 -22.46 -11.61
C GLY A 270 7.45 -21.96 -10.17
N GLN A 271 8.39 -21.09 -9.79
CA GLN A 271 8.48 -20.53 -8.42
C GLN A 271 8.67 -19.01 -8.41
N GLN A 272 9.33 -18.46 -9.44
CA GLN A 272 9.63 -17.04 -9.52
C GLN A 272 9.71 -16.60 -10.98
N TRP A 273 9.71 -15.29 -11.18
CA TRP A 273 9.99 -14.67 -12.46
C TRP A 273 11.50 -14.48 -12.64
N GLU A 274 12.03 -14.89 -13.79
CA GLU A 274 13.42 -14.68 -14.17
C GLU A 274 13.52 -13.86 -15.45
N ASP A 275 14.48 -12.94 -15.51
CA ASP A 275 14.74 -12.11 -16.68
C ASP A 275 15.23 -12.96 -17.86
N LEU A 276 14.50 -12.90 -18.98
CA LEU A 276 14.88 -13.50 -20.26
C LEU A 276 15.73 -12.55 -21.11
N THR A 277 15.43 -11.26 -21.03
CA THR A 277 16.21 -10.18 -21.63
C THR A 277 16.73 -9.28 -20.53
N PRO A 278 17.91 -8.64 -20.69
CA PRO A 278 18.47 -7.79 -19.66
C PRO A 278 17.46 -6.70 -19.23
N PRO A 279 17.24 -6.49 -17.92
CA PRO A 279 16.50 -5.33 -17.46
C PRO A 279 17.27 -4.06 -17.83
N PRO A 280 16.61 -2.89 -17.91
CA PRO A 280 17.33 -1.63 -18.02
C PRO A 280 18.36 -1.55 -16.89
N SER A 281 19.59 -1.14 -17.23
CA SER A 281 20.60 -0.83 -16.22
C SER A 281 19.97 0.19 -15.28
N ARG A 282 19.75 -0.17 -14.01
CA ARG A 282 19.44 0.84 -12.99
C ARG A 282 20.54 1.87 -13.11
N GLN A 283 20.22 3.07 -13.57
CA GLN A 283 21.18 4.15 -13.46
C GLN A 283 21.42 4.29 -11.96
N PRO A 284 22.65 4.07 -11.45
CA PRO A 284 22.92 4.24 -10.04
C PRO A 284 22.46 5.65 -9.69
N GLY A 285 21.39 5.75 -8.89
CA GLY A 285 20.69 6.99 -8.63
C GLY A 285 21.70 8.07 -8.31
N SER A 286 21.64 9.16 -9.08
CA SER A 286 22.33 10.39 -8.76
C SER A 286 21.75 10.89 -7.45
N ARG A 287 22.25 10.39 -6.31
CA ARG A 287 21.91 10.94 -4.99
C ARG A 287 22.39 12.39 -4.99
N GLN A 288 21.48 13.33 -5.24
CA GLN A 288 21.66 14.75 -4.92
C GLN A 288 21.08 15.02 -3.54
#